data_AF-A0A2J7R8B0-F1
#
_entry.id   AF-A0A2J7R8B0-F1
#
_cell.length_a   1.000
_cell.length_b   1.000
_cell.length_c   1.000
_cell.angle_alpha   90.00
_cell.angle_beta   90.00
_cell.angle_gamma   90.00
#
_symmetry.space_group_name_H-M   'P 1'
#
loop_
_entity.id
_entity.type
_entity.pdbx_description
1 polymer ?
#
loop_
_entity_poly.entity_id
_entity_poly.type
_entity_poly.pdbx_seq_one_letter_code
_entity_poly.pdbx_strand_id
1 'polypeptide(L)'
;MKNTNFSYFAALIIMTVIMPISGFEDECHCGVFRNRMAEEPIISHSPSFVMPCDKEGRESCKAMCTALVQVTENVAPVMLCEMVHEATADFKPALFFRICDDQQWEYSGLSSEEPICCLEGRPTTCQ
;
A
#
# COMPACT_ATOMS: atom_id res chain seq x y z
N MET A 1 40.62 -24.14 -44.78
CA MET A 1 40.78 -22.86 -44.04
C MET A 1 39.54 -22.03 -44.26
N LYS A 2 39.02 -21.38 -43.20
CA LYS A 2 37.85 -20.47 -43.17
C LYS A 2 36.50 -21.22 -43.32
N ASN A 3 35.54 -21.21 -42.40
CA ASN A 3 35.12 -20.20 -41.43
C ASN A 3 34.49 -20.86 -40.19
N THR A 4 35.24 -20.97 -39.09
CA THR A 4 34.73 -21.47 -37.79
C THR A 4 34.70 -20.37 -36.73
N ASN A 5 34.61 -19.09 -37.15
CA ASN A 5 34.55 -17.94 -36.25
C ASN A 5 33.23 -17.16 -36.33
N PHE A 6 32.41 -17.38 -37.36
CA PHE A 6 31.14 -16.65 -37.49
C PHE A 6 30.04 -17.18 -36.57
N SER A 7 30.14 -18.44 -36.12
CA SER A 7 29.10 -19.08 -35.31
C SER A 7 29.16 -18.72 -33.82
N TYR A 8 30.33 -18.32 -33.31
CA TYR A 8 30.49 -17.94 -31.89
C TYR A 8 29.96 -16.54 -31.59
N PHE A 9 30.07 -15.60 -32.53
CA PHE A 9 29.54 -14.25 -32.35
C PHE A 9 28.01 -14.21 -32.35
N ALA A 10 27.34 -15.07 -33.13
CA ALA A 10 25.89 -15.18 -33.14
C ALA A 10 25.33 -15.76 -31.82
N ALA A 11 26.08 -16.64 -31.14
CA ALA A 11 25.65 -17.25 -29.88
C ALA A 11 25.73 -16.29 -28.68
N LEU A 12 26.68 -15.34 -28.69
CA LEU A 12 26.85 -14.37 -27.59
C LEU A 12 25.79 -13.25 -27.61
N ILE A 13 25.25 -12.89 -28.78
CA ILE A 13 24.25 -11.82 -28.91
C ILE A 13 22.85 -12.31 -28.48
N ILE A 14 22.57 -13.61 -28.50
CA ILE A 14 21.28 -14.17 -28.05
C ILE A 14 21.22 -14.30 -26.51
N MET A 15 22.36 -14.20 -25.83
CA MET A 15 22.47 -14.25 -24.36
C MET A 15 22.35 -12.87 -23.69
N THR A 16 22.03 -11.79 -24.42
CA THR A 16 21.41 -10.61 -23.80
C THR A 16 19.95 -10.95 -23.54
N VAL A 17 19.78 -11.74 -22.49
CA VAL A 17 18.63 -11.78 -21.59
C VAL A 17 17.64 -10.66 -21.91
N ILE A 18 16.62 -10.97 -22.71
CA ILE A 18 15.33 -10.29 -22.59
C ILE A 18 14.79 -10.81 -21.27
N MET A 19 15.27 -10.23 -20.16
CA MET A 19 14.48 -10.23 -18.95
C MET A 19 13.18 -9.54 -19.39
N PRO A 20 12.01 -10.20 -19.32
CA PRO A 20 10.82 -9.40 -19.17
C PRO A 20 11.12 -8.51 -17.98
N ILE A 21 11.02 -7.19 -18.17
CA ILE A 21 10.95 -6.25 -17.06
C ILE A 21 9.66 -6.68 -16.36
N SER A 22 9.76 -7.64 -15.45
CA SER A 22 8.63 -8.16 -14.72
C SER A 22 8.14 -7.00 -13.86
N GLY A 23 6.97 -6.50 -14.26
CA GLY A 23 6.07 -5.59 -13.57
C GLY A 23 6.64 -4.78 -12.41
N PHE A 24 6.80 -3.48 -12.64
CA PHE A 24 6.89 -2.50 -11.58
C PHE A 24 5.80 -1.46 -11.83
N GLU A 25 4.56 -1.90 -11.72
CA GLU A 25 3.38 -1.04 -11.68
C GLU A 25 2.61 -1.43 -10.41
N ASP A 26 3.17 -1.07 -9.24
CA ASP A 26 2.49 -0.68 -7.99
C ASP A 26 3.47 -0.74 -6.80
N GLU A 27 3.88 0.42 -6.30
CA GLU A 27 5.13 0.53 -5.52
C GLU A 27 4.97 1.10 -4.10
N CYS A 28 3.80 1.58 -3.73
CA CYS A 28 3.44 1.88 -2.34
C CYS A 28 1.94 1.70 -2.17
N HIS A 29 1.53 1.02 -1.09
CA HIS A 29 0.14 0.84 -0.73
C HIS A 29 -0.09 1.38 0.69
N CYS A 30 -1.12 2.20 0.84
CA CYS A 30 -1.58 2.71 2.12
C CYS A 30 -2.90 2.01 2.48
N GLY A 31 -3.01 1.50 3.70
CA GLY A 31 -4.19 0.78 4.15
C GLY A 31 -4.70 1.31 5.49
N VAL A 32 -5.99 1.60 5.58
CA VAL A 32 -6.66 1.89 6.86
C VAL A 32 -7.34 0.64 7.35
N PHE A 33 -6.90 0.14 8.51
CA PHE A 33 -7.39 -1.08 9.13
C PHE A 33 -8.33 -0.73 10.28
N ARG A 34 -9.26 -1.63 10.59
CA ARG A 34 -10.21 -1.45 11.70
C ARG A 34 -9.51 -1.23 13.05
N ASN A 35 -8.41 -1.95 13.27
CA ASN A 35 -7.54 -1.81 14.44
C ASN A 35 -6.16 -2.42 14.12
N ARG A 36 -5.23 -2.39 15.08
CA ARG A 36 -3.86 -2.90 14.89
C ARG A 36 -3.73 -4.41 14.71
N MET A 37 -4.78 -5.17 14.97
CA MET A 37 -4.81 -6.64 14.90
C MET A 37 -5.62 -7.15 13.72
N ALA A 38 -6.28 -6.27 12.95
CA ALA A 38 -7.07 -6.68 11.80
C ALA A 38 -6.14 -7.18 10.68
N GLU A 39 -6.59 -8.20 9.96
CA GLU A 39 -5.80 -8.86 8.90
C GLU A 39 -5.97 -8.17 7.54
N GLU A 40 -7.09 -7.46 7.33
CA GLU A 40 -7.43 -6.81 6.05
C GLU A 40 -7.79 -5.32 6.24
N PRO A 41 -7.46 -4.46 5.25
CA PRO A 41 -7.81 -3.04 5.29
C PRO A 41 -9.31 -2.82 5.01
N ILE A 42 -9.90 -1.82 5.66
CA ILE A 42 -11.20 -1.25 5.30
C ILE A 42 -11.07 -0.48 3.98
N ILE A 43 -9.99 0.29 3.83
CA ILE A 43 -9.68 1.08 2.65
C ILE A 43 -8.21 0.83 2.30
N SER A 44 -7.93 0.51 1.05
CA SER A 44 -6.57 0.41 0.52
C SER A 44 -6.44 1.30 -0.72
N HIS A 45 -5.33 2.01 -0.82
CA HIS A 45 -5.03 2.88 -1.95
C HIS A 45 -3.54 2.83 -2.28
N SER A 46 -3.20 2.67 -3.56
CA SER A 46 -1.84 2.90 -4.06
C SER A 46 -1.75 4.32 -4.64
N PRO A 47 -0.94 5.21 -4.04
CA PRO A 47 -0.63 6.48 -4.67
C PRO A 47 0.10 6.22 -5.99
N SER A 48 -0.17 7.03 -7.02
CA SER A 48 0.42 6.85 -8.36
C SER A 48 1.93 7.12 -8.45
N PHE A 49 2.62 7.16 -7.30
CA PHE A 49 4.05 7.41 -7.22
C PHE A 49 4.81 6.10 -7.08
N VAL A 50 5.76 5.92 -8.00
CA VAL A 50 6.70 4.80 -8.11
C VAL A 50 7.80 4.99 -7.04
N MET A 51 7.92 4.06 -6.11
CA MET A 51 8.96 3.96 -5.08
C MET A 51 9.78 2.65 -5.17
N PRO A 52 11.11 2.73 -4.99
CA PRO A 52 11.95 1.53 -5.03
C PRO A 52 11.62 0.55 -3.89
N CYS A 53 11.78 -0.74 -4.17
CA CYS A 53 11.64 -1.84 -3.22
C CYS A 53 12.82 -1.95 -2.24
N ASP A 54 13.15 -0.85 -1.56
CA ASP A 54 14.28 -0.77 -0.64
C ASP A 54 13.93 0.02 0.63
N LYS A 55 14.94 0.23 1.49
CA LYS A 55 14.76 0.95 2.76
C LYS A 55 14.31 2.40 2.55
N GLU A 56 14.80 3.08 1.53
CA GLU A 56 14.45 4.47 1.24
C GLU A 56 13.01 4.58 0.73
N GLY A 57 12.61 3.69 -0.18
CA GLY A 57 11.24 3.60 -0.66
C GLY A 57 10.27 3.25 0.48
N ARG A 58 10.65 2.36 1.40
CA ARG A 58 9.84 2.02 2.58
C ARG A 58 9.57 3.23 3.48
N GLU A 59 10.61 3.99 3.83
CA GLU A 59 10.47 5.19 4.66
C GLU A 59 9.68 6.29 3.92
N SER A 60 9.89 6.42 2.61
CA SER A 60 9.15 7.37 1.77
C SER A 60 7.67 7.01 1.67
N CYS A 61 7.34 5.73 1.48
CA CYS A 61 5.96 5.23 1.43
C CYS A 61 5.25 5.47 2.77
N LYS A 62 5.91 5.14 3.88
CA LYS A 62 5.41 5.44 5.22
C LYS A 62 5.12 6.93 5.42
N ALA A 63 6.06 7.80 5.06
CA ALA A 63 5.91 9.24 5.19
C ALA A 63 4.75 9.78 4.33
N MET A 64 4.62 9.29 3.10
CA MET A 64 3.54 9.66 2.19
C MET A 64 2.17 9.20 2.71
N CYS A 65 2.02 7.94 3.11
CA CYS A 65 0.76 7.44 3.69
C CYS A 65 0.36 8.22 4.94
N THR A 66 1.34 8.56 5.78
CA THR A 66 1.13 9.40 6.98
C THR A 66 0.61 10.79 6.61
N ALA A 67 1.24 11.45 5.65
CA ALA A 67 0.83 12.78 5.20
C ALA A 67 -0.58 12.78 4.61
N LEU A 68 -0.94 11.76 3.82
CA LEU A 68 -2.28 11.62 3.26
C LEU A 68 -3.35 11.56 4.36
N VAL A 69 -3.14 10.73 5.38
CA VAL A 69 -4.10 10.62 6.49
C VAL A 69 -4.25 11.96 7.22
N GLN A 70 -3.16 12.65 7.52
CA GLN A 70 -3.20 13.95 8.21
C GLN A 70 -3.99 15.01 7.45
N VAL A 71 -3.90 15.02 6.12
CA VAL A 71 -4.70 15.95 5.29
C VAL A 71 -6.18 15.59 5.28
N THR A 72 -6.50 14.31 5.45
CA THR A 72 -7.89 13.78 5.41
C THR A 72 -8.54 13.60 6.78
N GLU A 73 -7.89 13.99 7.88
CA GLU A 73 -8.34 13.72 9.25
C GLU A 73 -9.79 14.14 9.50
N ASN A 74 -10.20 15.31 8.99
CA ASN A 74 -11.56 15.82 9.16
C ASN A 74 -12.63 15.10 8.34
N VAL A 75 -12.26 14.45 7.23
CA VAL A 75 -13.19 13.72 6.34
C VAL A 75 -13.14 12.21 6.55
N ALA A 76 -12.10 11.72 7.21
CA ALA A 76 -11.86 10.29 7.43
C ALA A 76 -13.02 9.58 8.15
N PRO A 77 -13.67 10.11 9.19
CA PRO A 77 -14.79 9.42 9.84
C PRO A 77 -15.97 9.17 8.89
N VAL A 78 -16.31 10.15 8.06
CA VAL A 78 -17.40 10.01 7.09
C VAL A 78 -17.08 8.90 6.10
N MET A 79 -15.91 8.94 5.47
CA MET A 79 -15.50 7.93 4.49
C MET A 79 -15.40 6.53 5.10
N LEU A 80 -14.88 6.42 6.33
CA LEU A 80 -14.72 5.12 6.99
C LEU A 80 -16.08 4.52 7.38
N CYS A 81 -17.00 5.31 7.92
CA CYS A 81 -18.34 4.81 8.24
C CYS A 81 -19.10 4.40 6.99
N GLU A 82 -18.99 5.16 5.90
CA GLU A 82 -19.59 4.80 4.62
C GLU A 82 -19.03 3.47 4.11
N MET A 83 -17.74 3.17 4.30
CA MET A 83 -17.13 1.92 3.82
C MET A 83 -17.48 0.71 4.68
N VAL A 84 -17.60 0.87 6.00
CA VAL A 84 -17.83 -0.26 6.93
C VAL A 84 -19.25 -0.84 6.82
N HIS A 85 -20.26 -0.08 6.37
CA HIS A 85 -21.66 -0.51 6.13
C HIS A 85 -22.37 -1.29 7.27
N GLU A 86 -21.75 -1.42 8.44
CA GLU A 86 -22.34 -2.10 9.60
C GLU A 86 -23.41 -1.23 10.28
N ALA A 87 -24.42 -1.88 10.85
CA ALA A 87 -25.50 -1.19 11.57
C ALA A 87 -24.95 -0.36 12.74
N THR A 88 -23.98 -0.91 13.46
CA THR A 88 -23.19 -0.24 14.50
C THR A 88 -21.76 -0.73 14.44
N ALA A 89 -20.78 0.16 14.38
CA ALA A 89 -19.37 -0.20 14.41
C ALA A 89 -18.56 0.81 15.21
N ASP A 90 -17.89 0.33 16.25
CA ASP A 90 -16.95 1.12 17.04
C ASP A 90 -15.55 0.55 16.83
N PHE A 91 -14.65 1.36 16.30
CA PHE A 91 -13.30 0.89 16.00
C PHE A 91 -12.26 2.00 16.10
N LYS A 92 -11.00 1.60 16.36
CA LYS A 92 -9.86 2.50 16.45
C LYS A 92 -8.99 2.29 15.21
N PRO A 93 -9.24 3.03 14.12
CA PRO A 93 -8.54 2.77 12.87
C PRO A 93 -7.05 2.96 13.02
N ALA A 94 -6.29 2.10 12.36
CA ALA A 94 -4.85 2.10 12.34
C ALA A 94 -4.36 2.18 10.89
N LEU A 95 -3.34 3.01 10.65
CA LEU A 95 -2.73 3.15 9.35
C LEU A 95 -1.60 2.13 9.20
N PHE A 96 -1.67 1.36 8.13
CA PHE A 96 -0.63 0.47 7.68
C PHE A 96 -0.15 0.89 6.29
N PHE A 97 1.04 0.44 5.94
CA PHE A 97 1.61 0.62 4.61
C PHE A 97 2.34 -0.64 4.19
N ARG A 98 2.52 -0.85 2.89
CA ARG A 98 3.43 -1.85 2.35
C ARG A 98 4.05 -1.31 1.07
N ILE A 99 5.27 -1.72 0.79
CA ILE A 99 5.94 -1.51 -0.50
C ILE A 99 6.07 -2.86 -1.17
N CYS A 100 5.95 -2.89 -2.50
CA CYS A 100 6.01 -4.12 -3.29
C CYS A 100 4.87 -5.09 -2.97
N ASP A 101 4.33 -5.76 -4.00
CA ASP A 101 3.10 -6.55 -3.82
C ASP A 101 3.27 -7.82 -2.99
N ASP A 102 4.49 -8.29 -2.80
CA ASP A 102 4.82 -9.50 -2.06
C ASP A 102 5.08 -9.27 -0.56
N GLN A 103 5.10 -8.02 -0.09
CA GLN A 103 5.36 -7.71 1.31
C GLN A 103 4.10 -7.64 2.16
N GLN A 104 4.27 -7.98 3.45
CA GLN A 104 3.24 -7.86 4.46
C GLN A 104 2.98 -6.40 4.84
N TRP A 105 1.76 -6.11 5.30
CA TRP A 105 1.40 -4.81 5.85
C TRP A 105 2.22 -4.48 7.10
N GLU A 106 2.84 -3.31 7.10
CA GLU A 106 3.59 -2.75 8.23
C GLU A 106 2.78 -1.65 8.93
N TYR A 107 2.74 -1.69 10.27
CA TYR A 107 2.11 -0.63 11.04
C TYR A 107 2.90 0.68 10.92
N SER A 108 2.25 1.76 10.50
CA SER A 108 2.90 3.07 10.31
C SER A 108 3.32 3.73 11.63
N GLY A 109 2.75 3.32 12.75
CA GLY A 109 2.86 4.06 14.02
C GLY A 109 1.63 4.92 14.31
N LEU A 110 0.78 5.18 13.32
CA LEU A 110 -0.42 6.00 13.46
C LEU A 110 -1.69 5.19 13.65
N SER A 111 -2.48 5.62 14.63
CA SER A 111 -3.79 5.11 14.97
C SER A 111 -4.62 6.25 15.51
N SER A 112 -5.93 6.21 15.32
CA SER A 112 -6.82 7.17 15.98
C SER A 112 -6.68 7.06 17.51
N GLU A 113 -6.63 8.21 18.17
CA GLU A 113 -6.59 8.29 19.64
C GLU A 113 -7.95 7.83 20.21
N GLU A 114 -9.01 8.42 19.67
CA GLU A 114 -10.40 8.10 19.98
C GLU A 114 -11.00 7.10 18.98
N PRO A 115 -11.97 6.28 19.39
CA PRO A 115 -12.69 5.42 18.46
C PRO A 115 -13.54 6.24 17.48
N ILE A 116 -13.71 5.70 16.28
CA ILE A 116 -14.74 6.12 15.34
C ILE A 116 -15.95 5.23 15.58
N CYS A 117 -17.11 5.86 15.75
CA CYS A 117 -18.37 5.17 15.95
C CYS A 117 -19.31 5.48 14.79
N CYS A 118 -19.87 4.43 14.22
CA CYS A 118 -20.72 4.50 13.04
C CYS A 118 -22.10 3.94 13.35
N LEU A 119 -23.14 4.59 12.86
CA LEU A 119 -24.52 4.12 12.88
C LEU A 119 -25.09 4.23 11.47
N GLU A 120 -25.50 3.09 10.90
CA GLU A 120 -26.07 3.02 9.53
C GLU A 120 -25.18 3.70 8.48
N GLY A 121 -23.87 3.44 8.55
CA GLY A 121 -22.88 4.00 7.62
C GLY A 121 -22.55 5.48 7.82
N ARG A 122 -23.00 6.11 8.91
CA ARG A 122 -22.72 7.52 9.22
C ARG A 122 -21.97 7.69 10.53
N PRO A 123 -21.07 8.69 10.66
CA PRO A 123 -20.43 9.00 11.93
C PRO A 123 -21.46 9.40 13.00
N THR A 124 -21.26 8.89 14.20
CA THR A 124 -22.04 9.21 15.40
C THR A 124 -21.10 9.40 16.60
N THR A 125 -21.66 9.83 17.73
CA THR A 125 -20.94 9.90 19.00
C THR A 125 -20.78 8.50 19.60
N CYS A 126 -19.57 8.16 20.02
CA CYS A 126 -19.28 6.95 20.78
C CYS A 126 -19.96 6.99 22.15
N GLN A 127 -20.56 5.88 22.56
CA GLN A 127 -21.24 5.74 23.86
C GLN A 127 -20.32 5.15 24.94
#